data_AF-A0A9N9KH83-F1
#
_entry.id   AF-A0A9N9KH83-F1
#
_cell.length_a   1.000
_cell.length_b   1.000
_cell.length_c   1.000
_cell.angle_alpha   90.00
_cell.angle_beta   90.00
_cell.angle_gamma   90.00
#
_symmetry.space_group_name_H-M   'P 1'
#
loop_
_entity.id
_entity.type
_entity.pdbx_description
1 polymer ?
#
loop_
_entity_poly.entity_id
_entity_poly.type
_entity_poly.pdbx_seq_one_letter_code
_entity_poly.pdbx_strand_id
1 'polypeptide(L)'
;IRGRPEELKSHLALFCNVIPQDIKLEYLEILANINSSKKTKNNSSSSEKLVFDYYDSTTNIEPNKKNRIDQALIRFFICCGIPFSVVGHPYFIDFIKSLCYGYIPPNRLTLSTTILNQEISTVLIKINKELEYENNLTL
;
A
#
# COMPACT_ATOMS: atom_id res chain seq x y z
N ILE A 1 -28.53 5.90 1.12
CA ILE A 1 -27.12 5.72 0.74
C ILE A 1 -26.31 5.80 2.04
N ARG A 2 -25.87 4.67 2.61
CA ARG A 2 -24.99 4.69 3.79
C ARG A 2 -23.58 5.04 3.31
N GLY A 3 -22.99 6.11 3.84
CA GLY A 3 -21.61 6.47 3.53
C GLY A 3 -20.66 5.36 3.98
N ARG A 4 -19.68 5.00 3.13
CA ARG A 4 -18.63 4.04 3.47
C ARG A 4 -17.46 4.80 4.09
N PRO A 5 -17.14 4.56 5.38
CA PRO A 5 -16.06 5.29 6.07
C PRO A 5 -14.70 5.21 5.36
N GLU A 6 -14.39 4.08 4.72
CA GLU A 6 -13.12 3.90 3.99
C GLU A 6 -13.03 4.73 2.71
N GLU A 7 -14.16 4.93 2.02
CA GLU A 7 -14.24 5.81 0.86
C GLU A 7 -14.10 7.27 1.28
N LEU A 8 -14.67 7.64 2.43
CA LEU A 8 -14.52 8.98 3.01
C LEU A 8 -13.06 9.28 3.37
N LYS A 9 -12.38 8.38 4.08
CA LYS A 9 -10.94 8.54 4.42
C LYS A 9 -10.10 8.75 3.16
N SER A 10 -10.33 7.92 2.14
CA SER A 10 -9.65 8.02 0.85
C SER A 10 -9.92 9.36 0.16
N HIS A 11 -11.17 9.82 0.20
CA HIS A 11 -11.56 11.12 -0.35
C HIS A 11 -10.85 12.28 0.35
N LEU A 12 -10.90 12.33 1.69
CA LEU A 12 -10.27 13.40 2.47
C LEU A 12 -8.76 13.48 2.23
N ALA A 13 -8.07 12.34 2.16
CA ALA A 13 -6.62 12.32 1.93
C ALA A 13 -6.21 12.67 0.49
N LEU A 14 -6.90 12.13 -0.52
CA LEU A 14 -6.38 12.08 -1.89
C LEU A 14 -7.14 12.96 -2.89
N PHE A 15 -8.43 13.18 -2.67
CA PHE A 15 -9.32 13.74 -3.69
C PHE A 15 -10.00 15.05 -3.28
N CYS A 16 -10.02 15.38 -1.99
CA CYS A 16 -10.65 16.60 -1.49
C CYS A 16 -9.73 17.81 -1.68
N ASN A 17 -10.22 18.83 -2.38
CA ASN A 17 -9.48 20.08 -2.65
C ASN A 17 -9.76 21.21 -1.64
N VAL A 18 -10.73 21.03 -0.74
CA VAL A 18 -11.23 22.08 0.18
C VAL A 18 -10.79 21.80 1.63
N ILE A 19 -10.02 20.75 1.86
CA ILE A 19 -9.61 20.32 3.20
C ILE A 19 -8.33 21.05 3.65
N PRO A 20 -8.24 21.46 4.93
CA PRO A 20 -6.99 21.97 5.52
C PRO A 20 -5.83 20.96 5.40
N GLN A 21 -4.61 21.47 5.25
CA GLN A 21 -3.42 20.67 4.95
C GLN A 21 -3.01 19.74 6.11
N ASP A 22 -3.13 20.21 7.34
CA ASP A 22 -2.90 19.45 8.56
C ASP A 22 -3.82 18.23 8.66
N ILE A 23 -5.12 18.43 8.42
CA ILE A 23 -6.10 17.34 8.39
C ILE A 23 -5.79 16.39 7.23
N LYS A 24 -5.42 16.91 6.05
CA LYS A 24 -5.04 16.08 4.90
C LYS A 24 -3.87 15.16 5.22
N LEU A 25 -2.82 15.69 5.87
CA LEU A 25 -1.65 14.91 6.29
C LEU A 25 -2.03 13.82 7.30
N GLU A 26 -2.91 14.11 8.25
CA GLU A 26 -3.41 13.11 9.20
C GLU A 26 -4.07 11.93 8.47
N TYR A 27 -4.98 12.20 7.53
CA TYR A 27 -5.63 11.13 6.77
C TYR A 27 -4.66 10.39 5.84
N LEU A 28 -3.63 11.05 5.30
CA LEU A 28 -2.56 10.37 4.56
C LEU A 28 -1.83 9.37 5.45
N GLU A 29 -1.47 9.75 6.68
CA GLU A 29 -0.81 8.85 7.63
C GLU A 29 -1.69 7.65 8.03
N ILE A 30 -2.99 7.89 8.21
CA ILE A 30 -3.96 6.83 8.46
C ILE A 30 -3.96 5.82 7.30
N LEU A 31 -4.00 6.31 6.05
CA LEU A 31 -4.00 5.45 4.86
C LEU A 31 -2.70 4.68 4.68
N ALA A 32 -1.55 5.31 4.94
CA ALA A 32 -0.25 4.65 4.86
C ALA A 32 -0.11 3.50 5.89
N ASN A 33 -0.71 3.68 7.08
CA ASN A 33 -0.59 2.77 8.22
C ASN A 33 -1.75 1.76 8.38
N ILE A 34 -2.65 1.61 7.41
CA ILE A 34 -3.82 0.69 7.49
C ILE A 34 -3.43 -0.73 7.92
N ASN A 35 -2.23 -1.20 7.55
CA ASN A 35 -1.76 -2.55 7.87
C ASN A 35 -1.05 -2.66 9.24
N SER A 36 -0.68 -1.54 9.85
CA SER A 36 0.04 -1.47 11.14
C SER A 36 -0.92 -1.50 12.34
N SER A 37 -2.14 -0.98 12.18
CA SER A 37 -3.11 -0.79 13.27
C SER A 37 -3.78 -2.07 13.81
N LYS A 38 -3.52 -3.25 13.22
CA LYS A 38 -4.00 -4.54 13.72
C LYS A 38 -3.05 -5.22 14.73
N LYS A 39 -1.92 -4.61 15.07
CA LYS A 39 -1.00 -5.16 16.08
C LYS A 39 -1.19 -4.47 17.42
N THR A 40 -1.74 -5.22 18.37
CA THR A 40 -1.56 -4.98 19.81
C THR A 40 -0.08 -4.69 20.08
N LYS A 41 0.20 -3.60 20.80
CA LYS A 41 1.55 -3.19 21.21
C LYS A 41 2.26 -4.33 21.93
N ASN A 42 3.28 -4.92 21.31
CA ASN A 42 4.37 -5.57 22.00
C ASN A 42 5.67 -4.91 21.52
N ASN A 43 6.36 -4.27 22.47
CA ASN A 43 7.68 -3.71 22.27
C ASN A 43 8.68 -4.83 21.97
N SER A 44 9.36 -4.78 20.82
CA SER A 44 10.74 -5.25 20.75
C SER A 44 11.47 -4.63 19.56
N SER A 45 12.71 -4.27 19.86
CA SER A 45 13.67 -3.49 19.10
C SER A 45 14.07 -4.09 17.76
N SER A 46 14.25 -3.17 16.81
CA SER A 46 15.04 -3.22 15.58
C SER A 46 16.24 -4.17 15.59
N SER A 47 16.26 -5.07 14.60
CA SER A 47 17.47 -5.36 13.82
C SER A 47 17.04 -5.82 12.42
N GLU A 48 17.29 -4.97 11.44
CA GLU A 48 17.12 -5.27 10.03
C GLU A 48 18.07 -6.40 9.64
N LYS A 49 17.53 -7.58 9.35
CA LYS A 49 18.21 -8.61 8.59
C LYS A 49 17.40 -8.87 7.33
N LEU A 50 17.92 -8.41 6.21
CA LEU A 50 17.49 -8.80 4.87
C LEU A 50 17.86 -10.27 4.66
N VAL A 51 17.05 -11.18 5.20
CA VAL A 51 17.13 -12.60 4.84
C VAL A 51 16.16 -12.80 3.68
N PHE A 52 16.72 -12.93 2.48
CA PHE A 52 15.98 -13.39 1.31
C PHE A 52 15.80 -14.90 1.46
N ASP A 53 14.88 -15.32 2.34
CA ASP A 53 14.65 -16.74 2.58
C ASP A 53 13.95 -17.36 1.36
N TYR A 54 14.75 -18.22 0.75
CA TYR A 54 14.53 -19.11 -0.37
C TYR A 54 13.37 -20.07 -0.10
N TYR A 55 12.43 -20.10 -1.05
CA TYR A 55 11.40 -21.13 -1.24
C TYR A 55 10.57 -21.51 -0.01
N ASP A 56 9.88 -20.53 0.57
CA ASP A 56 8.89 -20.80 1.61
C ASP A 56 7.65 -21.46 1.00
N SER A 57 7.62 -22.80 1.11
CA SER A 57 6.54 -23.69 0.69
C SER A 57 5.39 -23.74 1.71
N THR A 58 5.37 -22.83 2.69
CA THR A 58 4.24 -22.73 3.61
C THR A 58 3.03 -22.07 2.94
N THR A 59 1.86 -22.63 3.18
CA THR A 59 0.58 -22.15 2.63
C THR A 59 0.17 -20.77 3.16
N ASN A 60 0.92 -20.21 4.12
CA ASN A 60 0.54 -19.01 4.84
C ASN A 60 1.65 -17.96 4.83
N ILE A 61 1.48 -16.93 4.02
CA ILE A 61 2.44 -15.83 3.90
C ILE A 61 2.37 -14.91 5.12
N GLU A 62 3.54 -14.59 5.68
CA GLU A 62 3.66 -13.57 6.74
C GLU A 62 3.07 -12.22 6.27
N PRO A 63 2.27 -11.51 7.09
CA PRO A 63 1.64 -10.24 6.70
C PRO A 63 2.62 -9.18 6.14
N ASN A 64 3.83 -9.10 6.70
CA ASN A 64 4.86 -8.18 6.23
C ASN A 64 5.33 -8.53 4.80
N LYS A 65 5.54 -9.82 4.52
CA LYS A 65 5.89 -10.33 3.20
C LYS A 65 4.76 -10.08 2.20
N LYS A 66 3.51 -10.31 2.60
CA LYS A 66 2.34 -9.97 1.77
C LYS A 66 2.31 -8.48 1.40
N ASN A 67 2.50 -7.58 2.37
CA ASN A 67 2.50 -6.14 2.11
C ASN A 67 3.60 -5.74 1.13
N ARG A 68 4.79 -6.33 1.24
CA ARG A 68 5.89 -6.08 0.28
C ARG A 68 5.54 -6.57 -1.13
N ILE A 69 4.89 -7.72 -1.26
CA ILE A 69 4.42 -8.23 -2.56
C ILE A 69 3.33 -7.33 -3.12
N ASP A 70 2.32 -6.95 -2.32
CA ASP A 70 1.23 -6.06 -2.73
C ASP A 70 1.77 -4.71 -3.22
N GLN A 71 2.79 -4.16 -2.53
CA GLN A 71 3.45 -2.91 -2.92
C GLN A 71 4.24 -3.05 -4.23
N ALA A 72 5.02 -4.12 -4.41
CA ALA A 72 5.73 -4.37 -5.65
C ALA A 72 4.76 -4.58 -6.83
N LEU A 73 3.65 -5.29 -6.57
CA LEU A 73 2.59 -5.54 -7.54
C LEU A 73 1.94 -4.25 -8.03
N ILE A 74 1.48 -3.38 -7.13
CA ILE A 74 0.82 -2.13 -7.53
C ILE A 74 1.77 -1.21 -8.31
N ARG A 75 3.04 -1.12 -7.89
CA ARG A 75 4.05 -0.34 -8.62
C ARG A 75 4.24 -0.86 -10.04
N PHE A 76 4.36 -2.17 -10.20
CA PHE A 76 4.48 -2.79 -11.52
C PHE A 76 3.27 -2.46 -12.40
N PHE A 77 2.05 -2.57 -11.87
CA PHE A 77 0.84 -2.25 -12.62
C PHE A 77 0.79 -0.80 -13.08
N ILE A 78 1.12 0.14 -12.20
CA ILE A 78 1.09 1.58 -12.52
C ILE A 78 2.22 1.96 -13.48
N CYS A 79 3.46 1.59 -13.17
CA CYS A 79 4.63 1.98 -13.96
C CYS A 79 4.61 1.37 -15.38
N CYS A 80 4.00 0.20 -15.55
CA CYS A 80 3.89 -0.45 -16.85
C CYS A 80 2.53 -0.24 -17.54
N GLY A 81 1.62 0.56 -16.94
CA GLY A 81 0.30 0.83 -17.53
C GLY A 81 -0.59 -0.41 -17.68
N ILE A 82 -0.46 -1.39 -16.79
CA ILE A 82 -1.19 -2.66 -16.85
C ILE A 82 -2.62 -2.43 -16.35
N PRO A 83 -3.66 -2.82 -17.11
CA PRO A 83 -5.03 -2.74 -16.64
C PRO A 83 -5.26 -3.56 -15.36
N PHE A 84 -5.94 -3.00 -14.36
CA PHE A 84 -6.21 -3.72 -13.11
C PHE A 84 -7.05 -4.99 -13.27
N SER A 85 -7.75 -5.17 -14.40
CA SER A 85 -8.43 -6.43 -14.72
C SER A 85 -7.47 -7.63 -14.81
N VAL A 86 -6.20 -7.39 -15.14
CA VAL A 86 -5.17 -8.43 -15.27
C VAL A 86 -4.92 -9.17 -13.95
N VAL A 87 -5.06 -8.51 -12.79
CA VAL A 87 -4.78 -9.14 -11.48
C VAL A 87 -5.67 -10.35 -11.19
N GLY A 88 -6.89 -10.36 -11.74
CA GLY A 88 -7.85 -11.46 -11.61
C GLY A 88 -7.85 -12.42 -12.79
N HIS A 89 -6.97 -12.22 -13.78
CA HIS A 89 -6.92 -13.06 -14.96
C HIS A 89 -6.29 -14.43 -14.62
N PRO A 90 -6.86 -15.56 -15.07
CA PRO A 90 -6.37 -16.89 -14.70
C PRO A 90 -4.87 -17.09 -14.94
N TYR A 91 -4.38 -16.72 -16.13
CA TYR A 91 -2.96 -16.83 -16.45
C TYR A 91 -2.05 -15.97 -15.57
N PHE A 92 -2.55 -14.82 -15.10
CA PHE A 92 -1.79 -13.99 -14.16
C PHE A 92 -1.76 -14.63 -12.77
N ILE A 93 -2.88 -15.18 -12.32
CA ILE A 93 -2.96 -15.92 -11.05
C ILE A 93 -2.02 -17.13 -11.09
N ASP A 94 -2.04 -17.91 -12.18
CA ASP A 94 -1.17 -19.08 -12.36
C ASP A 94 0.32 -18.69 -12.38
N PHE A 95 0.65 -17.59 -13.06
CA PHE A 95 2.01 -17.02 -13.04
C PHE A 95 2.45 -16.67 -11.61
N ILE A 96 1.60 -15.96 -10.85
CA ILE A 96 1.93 -15.58 -9.48
C ILE A 96 2.02 -16.80 -8.56
N LYS A 97 1.14 -17.80 -8.72
CA LYS A 97 1.20 -19.05 -7.95
C LYS A 97 2.45 -19.87 -8.25
N SER A 98 2.95 -19.81 -9.48
CA SER A 98 4.21 -20.44 -9.88
C SER A 98 5.42 -19.77 -9.23
N LEU A 99 5.36 -18.46 -8.96
CA LEU A 99 6.41 -17.73 -8.26
C LEU A 99 6.29 -17.81 -6.72
N CYS A 100 5.07 -17.76 -6.21
CA CYS A 100 4.79 -17.73 -4.77
C CYS A 100 3.43 -18.37 -4.47
N TYR A 101 3.44 -19.68 -4.22
CA TYR A 101 2.22 -20.48 -4.05
C TYR A 101 1.31 -20.00 -2.91
N GLY A 102 1.88 -19.58 -1.78
CA GLY A 102 1.13 -19.08 -0.62
C GLY A 102 0.48 -17.70 -0.82
N TYR A 103 0.84 -16.97 -1.88
CA TYR A 103 0.31 -15.63 -2.11
C TYR A 103 -1.03 -15.68 -2.84
N ILE A 104 -1.99 -14.90 -2.34
CA ILE A 104 -3.28 -14.70 -2.99
C ILE A 104 -3.30 -13.24 -3.47
N PRO A 105 -3.28 -13.01 -4.81
CA PRO A 105 -3.38 -11.67 -5.36
C PRO A 105 -4.65 -10.95 -4.87
N PRO A 106 -4.59 -9.63 -4.65
CA PRO A 106 -5.78 -8.84 -4.38
C PRO A 106 -6.73 -8.90 -5.57
N ASN A 107 -8.04 -8.77 -5.31
CA ASN A 107 -8.98 -8.56 -6.40
C ASN A 107 -8.79 -7.17 -7.03
N ARG A 108 -9.35 -6.97 -8.22
CA ARG A 108 -9.28 -5.71 -8.97
C ARG A 108 -9.65 -4.49 -8.12
N LEU A 109 -10.76 -4.56 -7.37
CA LEU A 109 -11.25 -3.44 -6.59
C LEU A 109 -10.24 -3.08 -5.50
N THR A 110 -9.82 -4.05 -4.70
CA THR A 110 -8.83 -3.89 -3.62
C THR A 110 -7.50 -3.35 -4.15
N LEU A 111 -7.06 -3.80 -5.32
CA LEU A 111 -5.86 -3.27 -5.98
C LEU A 111 -6.04 -1.80 -6.37
N SER A 112 -7.15 -1.47 -7.05
CA SER A 112 -7.42 -0.13 -7.60
C SER A 112 -7.83 0.92 -6.58
N THR A 113 -8.24 0.51 -5.37
CA THR A 113 -8.67 1.43 -4.32
C THR A 113 -7.73 1.34 -3.13
N THR A 114 -7.82 0.28 -2.32
CA THR A 114 -7.11 0.18 -1.04
C THR A 114 -5.59 0.22 -1.22
N ILE A 115 -5.04 -0.66 -2.06
CA ILE A 115 -3.58 -0.79 -2.21
C ILE A 115 -3.02 0.44 -2.96
N LEU A 116 -3.70 0.88 -4.01
CA LEU A 116 -3.31 2.09 -4.73
C LEU A 116 -3.33 3.33 -3.83
N ASN A 117 -4.41 3.56 -3.08
CA ASN A 117 -4.52 4.71 -2.19
C ASN A 117 -3.42 4.67 -1.12
N GLN A 118 -3.15 3.50 -0.55
CA GLN A 118 -2.06 3.33 0.42
C GLN A 118 -0.68 3.69 -0.17
N GLU A 119 -0.41 3.26 -1.41
CA GLU A 119 0.86 3.58 -2.08
C GLU A 119 0.97 5.07 -2.42
N ILE A 120 -0.11 5.68 -2.91
CA ILE A 120 -0.17 7.13 -3.16
C ILE A 120 0.08 7.89 -1.84
N SER A 121 -0.57 7.50 -0.75
CA SER A 121 -0.37 8.14 0.55
C SER A 121 1.06 8.01 1.04
N THR A 122 1.67 6.83 0.89
CA THR A 122 3.07 6.59 1.28
C THR A 122 4.02 7.48 0.49
N VAL A 123 3.80 7.63 -0.82
CA VAL A 123 4.62 8.51 -1.68
C VAL A 123 4.40 9.99 -1.31
N LEU A 124 3.15 10.42 -1.12
CA LEU A 124 2.83 11.80 -0.74
C LEU A 124 3.46 12.18 0.60
N ILE A 125 3.42 11.31 1.60
CA ILE A 125 4.06 11.57 2.90
C ILE A 125 5.58 11.77 2.73
N LYS A 126 6.23 10.95 1.89
CA LYS A 126 7.67 11.11 1.61
C LYS A 126 7.98 12.44 0.94
N ILE A 127 7.20 12.80 -0.08
CA ILE A 127 7.34 14.09 -0.77
C ILE A 127 7.16 15.25 0.23
N ASN A 128 6.11 15.24 1.06
CA ASN A 128 5.90 16.31 2.04
C ASN A 128 7.05 16.40 3.04
N LYS A 129 7.57 15.26 3.53
CA LYS A 129 8.73 15.23 4.42
C LYS A 129 9.96 15.84 3.75
N GLU A 130 10.25 15.46 2.51
CA GLU A 130 11.36 16.04 1.75
C GLU A 130 11.20 17.55 1.59
N LEU A 131 9.99 18.03 1.29
CA LEU A 131 9.70 19.47 1.17
C LEU A 131 9.82 20.24 2.49
N GLU A 132 9.49 19.64 3.64
CA GLU A 132 9.66 20.27 4.96
C GLU A 132 11.14 20.52 5.32
N TYR A 133 12.05 19.67 4.85
CA TYR A 133 13.49 19.84 5.09
C TYR A 133 14.15 20.85 4.15
N GLU A 134 13.52 21.16 3.03
CA GLU A 134 13.99 22.12 2.04
C GLU A 134 13.55 23.55 2.41
N ASN A 135 14.23 24.14 3.40
CA ASN A 135 13.95 25.49 3.93
C ASN A 135 14.06 26.66 2.91
N ASN A 136 14.39 26.40 1.64
CA ASN A 136 14.69 27.42 0.61
C ASN A 136 14.09 27.12 -0.78
N LEU A 137 13.00 26.35 -0.88
CA LEU A 137 12.29 26.21 -2.17
C LEU A 137 11.42 27.45 -2.43
N THR A 138 12.02 28.51 -3.00
CA THR A 138 11.26 29.55 -3.69
C THR A 138 10.87 29.03 -5.07
N LEU A 139 9.56 28.98 -5.34
CA LEU A 139 8.96 28.71 -6.65
C LEU A 139 9.28 29.81 -7.66
#